data_AF-A0A7K7JI51-F1
#
_entry.id   AF-A0A7K7JI51-F1
#
_cell.length_a   1.000
_cell.length_b   1.000
_cell.length_c   1.000
_cell.angle_alpha   90.00
_cell.angle_beta   90.00
_cell.angle_gamma   90.00
#
_symmetry.space_group_name_H-M   'P 1'
#
loop_
_entity.id
_entity.type
_entity.pdbx_description
1 polymer ?
#
loop_
_entity_poly.entity_id
_entity_poly.type
_entity_poly.pdbx_seq_one_letter_code
_entity_poly.pdbx_strand_id
1 'polypeptide(L)' 'MANHSQFNFQDASSPIIQELIGFHDHALMVALAICSLVLYLLTHTLIEKL' A
#
# COMPACT_ATOMS: atom_id res chain seq x y z
N MET A 1 -3.08 -8.39 -20.08
CA MET A 1 -4.42 -8.92 -19.73
C MET A 1 -4.37 -9.27 -18.26
N ALA A 2 -5.45 -9.02 -17.52
CA ALA A 2 -5.49 -9.33 -16.09
C ALA A 2 -5.53 -10.85 -15.89
N ASN A 3 -4.66 -11.35 -15.00
CA ASN A 3 -4.66 -12.75 -14.59
C ASN A 3 -5.57 -12.95 -13.37
N HIS A 4 -6.12 -14.16 -13.22
CA HIS A 4 -6.89 -14.50 -12.03
C HIS A 4 -6.00 -14.34 -10.79
N SER A 5 -6.55 -13.76 -9.71
CA SER A 5 -5.84 -13.48 -8.43
C SER A 5 -4.71 -12.44 -8.49
N GLN A 6 -4.63 -11.62 -9.55
CA GLN A 6 -3.63 -10.56 -9.62
C GLN A 6 -3.99 -9.37 -8.71
N PHE A 7 -3.20 -9.15 -7.66
CA PHE A 7 -3.36 -8.01 -6.75
C PHE A 7 -2.61 -6.75 -7.20
N ASN A 8 -1.52 -6.90 -7.96
CA ASN A 8 -0.72 -5.78 -8.46
C ASN A 8 -1.20 -5.29 -9.84
N PHE A 9 -0.64 -4.19 -10.34
CA PHE A 9 -0.90 -3.73 -11.71
C PHE A 9 -0.45 -4.73 -12.76
N GLN A 10 -1.06 -4.62 -13.95
CA GLN A 10 -0.60 -5.35 -15.13
C GLN A 10 0.76 -4.80 -15.58
N ASP A 11 1.51 -5.62 -16.32
CA ASP A 11 2.78 -5.20 -16.91
C ASP A 11 2.60 -3.90 -17.72
N ALA A 12 3.57 -2.99 -17.59
CA ALA A 12 3.52 -1.71 -18.25
C ALA A 12 3.60 -1.87 -19.78
N SER A 13 2.57 -1.39 -20.48
CA SER A 13 2.53 -1.37 -21.95
C SER A 13 3.12 -0.07 -22.54
N SER A 14 3.50 0.89 -21.70
CA SER A 14 4.12 2.16 -22.10
C SER A 14 5.00 2.75 -20.99
N PRO A 15 5.95 3.65 -21.33
CA PRO A 15 6.82 4.29 -20.34
C PRO A 15 6.06 5.07 -19.25
N ILE A 16 4.92 5.67 -19.60
CA ILE A 16 4.11 6.44 -18.64
C ILE A 16 3.50 5.52 -17.56
N ILE A 17 3.07 4.32 -17.95
CA ILE A 17 2.51 3.34 -17.00
C ILE A 17 3.60 2.81 -16.06
N GLN A 18 4.85 2.67 -16.54
CA GLN A 18 5.98 2.30 -15.69
C GLN A 18 6.22 3.34 -14.59
N GLU A 19 6.22 4.63 -14.95
CA GLU A 19 6.36 5.73 -13.99
C GLU A 19 5.19 5.79 -13.00
N LEU A 20 3.97 5.54 -13.47
CA LEU A 20 2.78 5.53 -12.62
C LEU A 20 2.78 4.37 -11.62
N ILE A 21 3.23 3.19 -12.02
CA ILE A 21 3.42 2.04 -11.11
C ILE A 21 4.48 2.38 -10.06
N GLY A 22 5.60 2.97 -10.48
CA GLY A 22 6.63 3.44 -9.54
C GLY A 22 6.11 4.46 -8.54
N PHE A 23 5.34 5.45 -9.00
CA PHE A 23 4.69 6.43 -8.13
C PHE A 23 3.69 5.78 -7.17
N HIS A 24 2.87 4.85 -7.66
CA HIS A 24 1.92 4.10 -6.84
C HIS A 24 2.63 3.35 -5.72
N ASP A 25 3.72 2.65 -6.01
CA ASP A 25 4.44 1.86 -5.00
C ASP A 25 4.98 2.74 -3.87
N HIS A 26 5.48 3.93 -4.20
CA HIS A 26 5.90 4.92 -3.19
C HIS A 26 4.72 5.43 -2.36
N ALA A 27 3.59 5.74 -2.99
CA ALA A 27 2.39 6.17 -2.29
C ALA A 27 1.84 5.07 -1.36
N LEU A 28 1.81 3.82 -1.82
CA LEU A 28 1.35 2.68 -1.05
C LEU A 28 2.25 2.41 0.17
N MET A 29 3.58 2.53 0.02
CA MET A 29 4.52 2.42 1.12
C MET A 29 4.20 3.44 2.24
N VAL A 30 3.96 4.69 1.88
CA VAL A 30 3.60 5.74 2.86
C VAL A 30 2.24 5.46 3.51
N ALA A 31 1.24 5.06 2.72
CA ALA A 31 -0.09 4.75 3.24
C ALA A 31 -0.06 3.59 4.26
N LEU A 32 0.67 2.52 3.96
CA LEU A 32 0.84 1.38 4.87
C LEU A 32 1.62 1.76 6.14
N ALA A 33 2.63 2.62 6.04
CA ALA A 33 3.35 3.14 7.20
C ALA A 33 2.42 3.93 8.12
N ILE A 34 1.55 4.79 7.57
CA ILE A 34 0.57 5.54 8.36
C ILE A 34 -0.46 4.59 8.99
N CYS A 35 -1.02 3.65 8.22
CA CYS A 35 -1.99 2.68 8.72
C CYS A 35 -1.42 1.83 9.87
N SER A 36 -0.19 1.35 9.74
CA SER A 36 0.48 0.57 10.78
C SER A 36 0.78 1.39 12.03
N LEU A 37 1.22 2.65 11.88
CA LEU A 37 1.41 3.56 13.01
C LEU A 37 0.10 3.83 13.76
N VAL A 38 -0.97 4.15 13.03
CA VAL A 38 -2.30 4.41 13.63
C VAL A 38 -2.81 3.16 14.34
N LEU A 39 -2.68 1.98 13.72
CA LEU A 39 -3.07 0.71 14.32
C LEU A 39 -2.27 0.42 15.59
N TYR A 40 -0.95 0.67 15.57
CA TYR A 40 -0.09 0.53 16.75
C TYR A 40 -0.52 1.44 17.90
N LEU A 41 -0.80 2.72 17.63
CA LEU A 41 -1.28 3.65 18.67
C LEU A 41 -2.66 3.23 19.21
N LEU A 42 -3.53 2.72 18.34
CA LEU A 42 -4.85 2.22 18.74
C LEU A 42 -4.72 0.98 19.62
N THR A 43 -3.87 0.01 19.28
CA THR A 43 -3.65 -1.16 20.13
C THR A 43 -2.95 -0.80 21.44
N HIS A 44 -1.99 0.12 21.42
CA HIS A 44 -1.32 0.61 22.62
C HIS A 44 -2.32 1.23 23.61
N THR A 45 -3.16 2.14 23.14
CA THR A 45 -4.17 2.79 24.00
C THR A 45 -5.23 1.81 24.52
N LEU A 46 -5.61 0.79 23.74
CA LEU A 46 -6.52 -0.26 24.20
C LEU A 46 -5.89 -1.15 25.28
N ILE A 47 -4.62 -1.53 25.11
CA ILE A 47 -3.89 -2.36 26.08
C ILE A 47 -3.65 -1.59 27.38
N GLU A 48 -3.30 -0.30 27.32
CA GLU A 48 -3.14 0.53 28.53
C GLU A 48 -4.46 0.73 29.30
N LYS A 49 -5.61 0.63 28.63
CA LYS A 49 -6.94 0.78 29.24
C LYS A 49 -7.48 -0.51 29.86
N LEU A 50 -6.86 -1.65 29.58
CA LEU A 50 -7.21 -2.97 30.13
C LEU A 50 -6.43 -3.24 31.42
#